data_AF-A0A535KNZ9-F1
#
_entry.id   AF-A0A535KNZ9-F1
#
_cell.length_a   1.000
_cell.length_b   1.000
_cell.length_c   1.000
_cell.angle_alpha   90.00
_cell.angle_beta   90.00
_cell.angle_gamma   90.00
#
_symmetry.space_group_name_H-M   'P 1'
#
loop_
_entity.id
_entity.type
_entity.pdbx_description
1 polymer ?
#
loop_
_entity_poly.entity_id
_entity_poly.type
_entity_poly.pdbx_seq_one_letter_code
_entity_poly.pdbx_strand_id
1 'polypeptide(L)'
;MQGHVQDINKFTLQPPQSTYMLATVQVKAQQPRNYTFSMNSTVPPSTDASTVMQRGDEVNTVLRMLTDLQTSSVILTGDSGVGKSMLAALLYSRLELTAQAGLPAPRHFVWLSVGAYTTLPDVIASILSGIHVHDPGFFLLGPEQQVLTLLRALRRPREPALVVLDQFEGLLNPETHQILEGQGEIPLF
;
A
#
# COMPACT_ATOMS: atom_id res chain seq x y z
N MET A 1 2.01 -30.56 -82.53
CA MET A 1 0.70 -30.70 -81.87
C MET A 1 0.90 -30.53 -80.37
N GLN A 2 -0.13 -30.02 -79.68
CA GLN A 2 -0.13 -29.38 -78.35
C GLN A 2 0.07 -30.28 -77.11
N GLY A 3 0.41 -29.63 -75.98
CA GLY A 3 0.11 -30.01 -74.57
C GLY A 3 1.33 -30.44 -73.73
N HIS A 4 1.98 -29.63 -72.87
CA HIS A 4 1.63 -29.22 -71.48
C HIS A 4 1.19 -30.42 -70.60
N VAL A 5 1.82 -30.80 -69.48
CA VAL A 5 1.86 -30.10 -68.18
C VAL A 5 2.87 -30.77 -67.20
N GLN A 6 3.73 -29.91 -66.62
CA GLN A 6 4.29 -29.81 -65.24
C GLN A 6 5.19 -30.87 -64.55
N ASP A 7 6.40 -30.35 -64.33
CA ASP A 7 7.37 -30.48 -63.23
C ASP A 7 6.89 -30.96 -61.84
N ILE A 8 7.70 -31.86 -61.26
CA ILE A 8 7.87 -32.02 -59.81
C ILE A 8 9.38 -31.97 -59.52
N ASN A 9 9.88 -30.76 -59.29
CA ASN A 9 11.25 -30.52 -58.86
C ASN A 9 11.40 -30.75 -57.36
N LYS A 10 12.49 -31.43 -57.03
CA LYS A 10 12.94 -31.85 -55.70
C LYS A 10 13.01 -30.67 -54.72
N PHE A 11 12.35 -30.82 -53.57
CA PHE A 11 12.53 -29.94 -52.41
C PHE A 11 13.92 -30.19 -51.79
N THR A 12 14.85 -29.28 -52.04
CA THR A 12 16.09 -29.11 -51.26
C THR A 12 15.82 -28.12 -50.14
N LEU A 13 15.90 -28.59 -48.89
CA LEU A 13 15.76 -27.77 -47.68
C LEU A 13 16.99 -26.87 -47.51
N GLN A 14 16.85 -25.58 -47.82
CA GLN A 14 17.74 -24.53 -47.33
C GLN A 14 17.22 -24.04 -45.97
N PRO A 15 18.06 -23.88 -44.94
CA PRO A 15 17.62 -23.28 -43.68
C PRO A 15 17.37 -21.77 -43.90
N PRO A 16 16.24 -21.22 -43.41
CA PRO A 16 16.01 -19.78 -43.47
C PRO A 16 16.99 -19.07 -42.52
N GLN A 17 17.68 -18.06 -43.05
CA GLN A 17 18.42 -17.09 -42.25
C GLN A 17 17.41 -16.26 -41.44
N SER A 18 17.14 -16.67 -40.21
CA SER A 18 16.33 -15.89 -39.29
C SER A 18 17.16 -14.73 -38.76
N THR A 19 16.98 -13.57 -39.38
CA THR A 19 17.31 -12.26 -38.83
C THR A 19 16.72 -12.16 -37.43
N TYR A 20 17.57 -12.13 -36.39
CA TYR A 20 17.16 -11.75 -35.05
C TYR A 20 16.77 -10.27 -35.06
N MET A 21 15.51 -9.98 -35.40
CA MET A 21 14.91 -8.71 -35.03
C MET A 21 14.79 -8.73 -33.52
N LEU A 22 15.62 -7.93 -32.84
CA LEU A 22 15.35 -7.53 -31.46
C LEU A 22 13.97 -6.85 -31.46
N ALA A 23 12.94 -7.62 -31.15
CA ALA A 23 11.71 -7.06 -30.63
C ALA A 23 12.10 -6.41 -29.30
N THR A 24 12.40 -5.12 -29.34
CA THR A 24 12.38 -4.29 -28.15
C THR A 24 10.95 -4.31 -27.65
N VAL A 25 10.64 -5.31 -26.81
CA VAL A 25 9.49 -5.25 -25.92
C VAL A 25 9.79 -4.06 -25.04
N GLN A 26 9.23 -2.91 -25.41
CA GLN A 26 9.03 -1.83 -24.46
C GLN A 26 8.16 -2.42 -23.37
N VAL A 27 8.80 -2.86 -22.28
CA VAL A 27 8.14 -3.09 -21.02
C VAL A 27 7.58 -1.72 -20.63
N LYS A 28 6.34 -1.47 -21.04
CA LYS A 28 5.54 -0.38 -20.51
C LYS A 28 5.63 -0.53 -19.01
N ALA A 29 6.34 0.40 -18.36
CA ALA A 29 6.51 0.43 -16.91
C ALA A 29 5.15 0.11 -16.30
N GLN A 30 5.06 -1.05 -15.66
CA GLN A 30 3.85 -1.45 -14.96
C GLN A 30 3.64 -0.37 -13.92
N GLN A 31 2.64 0.49 -14.17
CA GLN A 31 2.13 1.39 -13.16
C GLN A 31 1.83 0.51 -11.93
N PRO A 32 2.23 0.93 -10.72
CA PRO A 32 1.89 0.19 -9.52
C PRO A 32 0.38 -0.03 -9.54
N ARG A 33 -0.04 -1.30 -9.59
CA ARG A 33 -1.45 -1.64 -9.42
C ARG A 33 -1.79 -1.21 -7.99
N ASN A 34 -2.38 -0.03 -7.87
CA ASN A 34 -2.99 0.41 -6.63
C ASN A 34 -4.18 -0.53 -6.41
N TYR A 35 -3.99 -1.56 -5.59
CA TYR A 35 -5.06 -2.43 -5.11
C TYR A 35 -5.94 -1.59 -4.16
N THR A 36 -6.79 -0.75 -4.76
CA THR A 36 -7.55 0.32 -4.08
C THR A 36 -8.95 -0.14 -3.68
N PHE A 37 -9.16 -1.45 -3.47
CA PHE A 37 -10.51 -1.98 -3.22
C PHE A 37 -10.86 -2.11 -1.73
N SER A 38 -9.88 -1.97 -0.84
CA SER A 38 -10.07 -2.24 0.59
C SER A 38 -10.14 -0.98 1.45
N MET A 39 -9.46 0.11 1.09
CA MET A 39 -9.27 1.28 1.95
C MET A 39 -10.33 2.35 1.74
N ASN A 40 -10.80 2.96 2.83
CA ASN A 40 -11.77 4.05 2.80
C ASN A 40 -11.15 5.38 2.34
N SER A 41 -9.89 5.63 2.72
CA SER A 41 -9.13 6.83 2.34
C SER A 41 -7.65 6.62 2.60
N THR A 42 -6.81 7.22 1.77
CA THR A 42 -5.35 7.32 1.97
C THR A 42 -4.89 8.74 2.30
N VAL A 43 -5.85 9.65 2.52
CA VAL A 43 -5.60 11.07 2.77
C VAL A 43 -6.26 11.47 4.09
N PRO A 44 -5.56 12.23 4.95
CA PRO A 44 -6.15 12.75 6.18
C PRO A 44 -7.31 13.73 5.90
N PRO A 45 -8.26 13.89 6.83
CA PRO A 45 -9.26 14.95 6.75
C PRO A 45 -8.61 16.33 6.80
N SER A 46 -9.28 17.33 6.20
CA SER A 46 -8.78 18.71 6.14
C SER A 46 -8.57 19.31 7.54
N THR A 47 -7.41 19.92 7.77
CA THR A 47 -7.01 20.52 9.06
C THR A 47 -7.07 22.05 9.10
N ASP A 48 -7.77 22.68 8.16
CA ASP A 48 -7.81 24.13 8.05
C ASP A 48 -8.28 24.79 9.36
N ALA A 49 -7.43 25.67 9.91
CA ALA A 49 -7.69 26.37 11.16
C ALA A 49 -8.90 27.32 11.10
N SER A 50 -9.36 27.68 9.90
CA SER A 50 -10.61 28.42 9.72
C SER A 50 -11.86 27.58 9.98
N THR A 51 -11.74 26.25 9.94
CA THR A 51 -12.88 25.32 10.06
C THR A 51 -12.75 24.33 11.22
N VAL A 52 -11.56 24.18 11.80
CA VAL A 52 -11.25 23.14 12.79
C VAL A 52 -10.57 23.71 14.04
N MET A 53 -11.09 23.34 15.20
CA MET A 53 -10.48 23.63 16.50
C MET A 53 -9.14 22.88 16.65
N GLN A 54 -8.06 23.63 16.90
CA GLN A 54 -6.68 23.15 16.80
C GLN A 54 -6.18 22.28 17.96
N ARG A 55 -6.99 22.09 19.03
CA ARG A 55 -6.75 21.15 20.15
C ARG A 55 -5.28 21.09 20.61
N GLY A 56 -4.67 22.27 20.77
CA GLY A 56 -3.21 22.41 20.88
C GLY A 56 -2.58 21.59 21.99
N ASP A 57 -3.22 21.49 23.14
CA ASP A 57 -2.71 20.74 24.30
C ASP A 57 -2.71 19.23 24.05
N GLU A 58 -3.77 18.68 23.44
CA GLU A 58 -3.88 17.27 23.05
C GLU A 58 -2.82 16.93 22.00
N VAL A 59 -2.69 17.77 20.97
CA VAL A 59 -1.69 17.62 19.90
C VAL A 59 -0.27 17.64 20.48
N ASN A 60 0.05 18.60 21.35
CA ASN A 60 1.37 18.69 21.97
C ASN A 60 1.67 17.47 22.86
N THR A 61 0.65 16.97 23.58
CA THR A 61 0.78 15.80 24.45
C THR A 61 1.13 14.55 23.63
N VAL A 62 0.36 14.26 22.57
CA VAL A 62 0.59 13.10 21.72
C VAL A 62 1.91 13.23 20.95
N LEU A 63 2.24 14.43 20.46
CA LEU A 63 3.51 14.67 19.77
C LEU A 63 4.70 14.40 20.69
N ARG A 64 4.62 14.80 21.97
CA ARG A 64 5.65 14.49 22.97
C ARG A 64 5.77 12.99 23.20
N MET A 65 4.66 12.25 23.24
CA MET A 65 4.69 10.79 23.35
C MET A 65 5.38 10.17 22.13
N LEU A 66 5.04 10.59 20.92
CA LEU A 66 5.65 10.09 19.68
C LEU A 66 7.13 10.45 19.52
N THR A 67 7.60 11.49 20.20
CA THR A 67 9.02 11.89 20.19
C THR A 67 9.86 11.10 21.19
N ASP A 68 9.21 10.42 22.16
CA ASP A 68 9.91 9.55 23.10
C ASP A 68 10.45 8.30 22.37
N LEU A 69 11.75 8.05 22.51
CA LEU A 69 12.44 6.90 21.91
C LEU A 69 11.91 5.54 22.40
N GLN A 70 11.22 5.50 23.54
CA GLN A 70 10.58 4.28 24.06
C GLN A 70 9.17 4.05 23.51
N THR A 71 8.60 5.03 22.80
CA THR A 71 7.24 4.95 22.25
C THR A 71 7.30 4.65 20.76
N SER A 72 6.79 3.47 20.38
CA SER A 72 6.67 3.08 18.96
C SER A 72 5.26 3.26 18.39
N SER A 73 4.25 3.37 19.26
CA SER A 73 2.85 3.48 18.87
C SER A 73 2.05 4.25 19.92
N VAL A 74 1.09 5.05 19.48
CA VAL A 74 0.09 5.69 20.33
C VAL A 74 -1.30 5.28 19.83
N ILE A 75 -2.16 4.84 20.74
CA ILE A 75 -3.53 4.46 20.44
C ILE A 75 -4.46 5.56 20.94
N LEU A 76 -5.22 6.18 20.03
CA LEU A 76 -6.23 7.17 20.38
C LEU A 76 -7.57 6.45 20.59
N THR A 77 -8.07 6.47 21.82
CA THR A 77 -9.38 5.88 22.18
C THR A 77 -10.36 6.96 22.62
N GLY A 78 -11.64 6.62 22.64
CA GLY A 78 -12.73 7.52 23.04
C GLY A 78 -13.98 7.30 22.21
N ASP A 79 -15.07 7.95 22.60
CA ASP A 79 -16.37 7.77 21.98
C ASP A 79 -16.39 8.19 20.50
N SER A 80 -17.38 7.66 19.77
CA SER A 80 -17.62 8.06 18.39
C SER A 80 -17.95 9.56 18.31
N GLY A 81 -17.46 10.24 17.27
CA GLY A 81 -17.72 11.67 17.05
C GLY A 81 -16.87 12.63 17.90
N VAL A 82 -16.05 12.16 18.85
CA VAL A 82 -15.23 13.05 19.69
C VAL A 82 -14.04 13.69 18.95
N GLY A 83 -13.81 13.33 17.68
CA GLY A 83 -12.80 13.94 16.83
C GLY A 83 -11.41 13.27 16.87
N LYS A 84 -11.33 11.97 17.14
CA LYS A 84 -10.05 11.22 17.16
C LYS A 84 -9.30 11.29 15.83
N SER A 85 -9.99 11.05 14.72
CA SER A 85 -9.43 11.16 13.37
C SER A 85 -9.01 12.59 13.06
N MET A 86 -9.74 13.59 13.58
CA MET A 86 -9.36 15.00 13.46
C MET A 86 -8.08 15.31 14.24
N LEU A 87 -7.94 14.80 15.47
CA LEU A 87 -6.72 14.94 16.28
C LEU A 87 -5.52 14.28 15.61
N ALA A 88 -5.69 13.07 15.07
CA ALA A 88 -4.66 12.39 14.29
C ALA A 88 -4.26 13.18 13.04
N ALA A 89 -5.22 13.80 12.35
CA ALA A 89 -4.96 14.63 11.18
C ALA A 89 -4.18 15.91 11.54
N LEU A 90 -4.52 16.56 12.67
CA LEU A 90 -3.77 17.72 13.18
C LEU A 90 -2.32 17.34 13.50
N LEU A 91 -2.09 16.17 14.10
CA LEU A 91 -0.75 15.64 14.37
C LEU A 91 0.02 15.38 13.08
N TYR A 92 -0.62 14.73 12.12
CA TYR A 92 -0.06 14.43 10.81
C TYR A 92 0.39 15.71 10.10
N SER A 93 -0.54 16.68 9.98
CA SER A 93 -0.29 17.97 9.33
C SER A 93 0.84 18.74 10.01
N ARG A 94 0.90 18.74 11.35
CA ARG A 94 1.97 19.44 12.08
C ARG A 94 3.35 18.82 11.87
N LEU A 95 3.44 17.49 11.85
CA LEU A 95 4.68 16.78 11.56
C LEU A 95 5.10 16.96 10.09
N GLU A 96 4.14 16.98 9.17
CA GLU A 96 4.39 17.23 7.75
C GLU A 96 4.92 18.66 7.53
N LEU A 97 4.33 19.68 8.17
CA LEU A 97 4.83 21.05 8.14
C LEU A 97 6.23 21.16 8.77
N THR A 98 6.52 20.39 9.81
CA THR A 98 7.84 20.32 10.45
C THR A 98 8.88 19.75 9.47
N ALA A 99 8.50 18.71 8.71
CA ALA A 99 9.35 18.15 7.65
C ALA A 99 9.60 19.15 6.51
N GLN A 100 8.57 19.87 6.08
CA GLN A 100 8.68 20.92 5.05
C GLN A 100 9.57 22.09 5.50
N ALA A 101 9.56 22.41 6.80
CA ALA A 101 10.43 23.41 7.40
C ALA A 101 11.90 22.94 7.56
N GLY A 102 12.22 21.69 7.21
CA GLY A 102 13.57 21.12 7.33
C GLY A 102 13.99 20.79 8.77
N LEU A 103 13.03 20.72 9.70
CA LEU A 103 13.26 20.30 11.08
C LEU A 103 13.26 18.75 11.18
N PRO A 104 13.79 18.17 12.27
CA PRO A 104 13.77 16.72 12.47
C PRO A 104 12.33 16.18 12.47
N ALA A 105 11.98 15.42 11.44
CA ALA A 105 10.66 14.85 11.23
C ALA A 105 10.75 13.48 10.53
N PRO A 106 9.68 12.67 10.55
CA PRO A 106 9.59 11.44 9.77
C PRO A 106 9.86 11.69 8.27
N ARG A 107 10.48 10.73 7.59
CA ARG A 107 10.70 10.79 6.14
C ARG A 107 9.48 10.36 5.35
N HIS A 108 8.76 9.37 5.86
CA HIS A 108 7.59 8.83 5.20
C HIS A 108 6.36 9.13 6.05
N PHE A 109 5.28 9.49 5.38
CA PHE A 109 4.00 9.78 5.99
C PHE A 109 2.94 8.93 5.30
N VAL A 110 2.22 8.14 6.08
CA VAL A 110 1.22 7.21 5.57
C VAL A 110 -0.05 7.39 6.39
N TRP A 111 -1.14 7.76 5.73
CA TRP A 111 -2.48 7.77 6.30
C TRP A 111 -3.29 6.66 5.68
N LEU A 112 -3.89 5.78 6.48
CA LEU A 112 -4.74 4.70 6.00
C LEU A 112 -6.02 4.70 6.83
N SER A 113 -7.16 4.87 6.18
CA SER A 113 -8.47 4.66 6.78
C SER A 113 -8.94 3.25 6.42
N VAL A 114 -9.07 2.41 7.44
CA VAL A 114 -9.48 1.01 7.31
C VAL A 114 -10.95 0.96 6.92
N GLY A 115 -11.24 0.24 5.84
CA GLY A 115 -12.59 -0.03 5.37
C GLY A 115 -13.17 -1.35 5.86
N ALA A 116 -14.47 -1.52 5.64
CA ALA A 116 -15.24 -2.69 6.07
C ALA A 116 -14.75 -4.02 5.48
N TYR A 117 -13.98 -3.98 4.40
CA TYR A 117 -13.41 -5.15 3.72
C TYR A 117 -11.88 -5.14 3.70
N THR A 118 -11.25 -4.28 4.51
CA THR A 118 -9.79 -4.24 4.58
C THR A 118 -9.25 -5.47 5.30
N THR A 119 -8.36 -6.19 4.64
CA THR A 119 -7.63 -7.30 5.28
C THR A 119 -6.28 -6.83 5.81
N LEU A 120 -5.69 -7.59 6.75
CA LEU A 120 -4.35 -7.29 7.26
C LEU A 120 -3.28 -7.26 6.14
N PRO A 121 -3.25 -8.20 5.17
CA PRO A 121 -2.38 -8.10 4.00
C PRO A 121 -2.53 -6.79 3.22
N ASP A 122 -3.76 -6.29 3.04
CA ASP A 122 -4.01 -5.03 2.34
C ASP A 122 -3.42 -3.82 3.08
N VAL A 123 -3.58 -3.79 4.41
CA VAL A 123 -2.97 -2.76 5.26
C VAL A 123 -1.47 -2.79 5.12
N ILE A 124 -0.86 -3.97 5.26
CA ILE A 124 0.59 -4.13 5.16
C ILE A 124 1.08 -3.68 3.79
N ALA A 125 0.46 -4.15 2.70
CA ALA A 125 0.83 -3.79 1.34
C ALA A 125 0.76 -2.27 1.11
N SER A 126 -0.26 -1.62 1.67
CA SER A 126 -0.44 -0.18 1.54
C SER A 126 0.54 0.63 2.38
N ILE A 127 0.91 0.14 3.58
CA ILE A 127 2.01 0.73 4.35
C ILE A 127 3.31 0.62 3.55
N LEU A 128 3.64 -0.57 3.02
CA LEU A 128 4.83 -0.80 2.21
C LEU A 128 4.86 0.14 1.00
N SER A 129 3.74 0.28 0.29
CA SER A 129 3.60 1.22 -0.82
C SER A 129 3.82 2.67 -0.37
N GLY A 130 3.25 3.08 0.78
CA GLY A 130 3.38 4.44 1.33
C GLY A 130 4.81 4.80 1.75
N ILE A 131 5.63 3.81 2.11
CA ILE A 131 7.07 3.98 2.39
C ILE A 131 7.95 3.64 1.18
N HIS A 132 7.36 3.56 -0.02
CA HIS A 132 8.02 3.29 -1.30
C HIS A 132 8.74 1.94 -1.39
N VAL A 133 8.31 0.94 -0.62
CA VAL A 133 8.80 -0.44 -0.69
C VAL A 133 7.89 -1.26 -1.59
N HIS A 134 8.45 -1.75 -2.70
CA HIS A 134 7.75 -2.58 -3.66
C HIS A 134 8.21 -4.03 -3.51
N ASP A 135 7.27 -4.92 -3.22
CA ASP A 135 7.49 -6.37 -3.23
C ASP A 135 6.39 -7.03 -4.08
N PRO A 136 6.67 -7.35 -5.35
CA PRO A 136 5.69 -7.95 -6.26
C PRO A 136 5.27 -9.36 -5.84
N GLY A 137 6.02 -10.01 -4.95
CA GLY A 137 5.70 -11.33 -4.40
C GLY A 137 4.97 -11.27 -3.05
N PHE A 138 4.67 -10.08 -2.53
CA PHE A 138 4.16 -9.90 -1.16
C PHE A 138 2.93 -10.77 -0.85
N PHE A 139 1.93 -10.79 -1.74
CA PHE A 139 0.70 -11.57 -1.54
C PHE A 139 0.89 -13.09 -1.68
N LEU A 140 2.04 -13.54 -2.19
CA LEU A 140 2.41 -14.95 -2.27
C LEU A 140 3.11 -15.43 -0.98
N LEU A 141 3.49 -14.50 -0.09
CA LEU A 141 4.11 -14.81 1.18
C LEU A 141 3.06 -15.31 2.19
N GLY A 142 3.48 -16.21 3.08
CA GLY A 142 2.69 -16.59 4.25
C GLY A 142 2.51 -15.41 5.22
N PRO A 143 1.49 -15.43 6.10
CA PRO A 143 1.17 -14.32 7.00
C PRO A 143 2.36 -13.85 7.85
N GLU A 144 3.16 -14.78 8.39
CA GLU A 144 4.35 -14.43 9.17
C GLU A 144 5.40 -13.69 8.33
N GLN A 145 5.63 -14.14 7.09
CA GLN A 145 6.57 -13.50 6.17
C GLN A 145 6.09 -12.12 5.73
N GLN A 146 4.78 -11.92 5.56
CA GLN A 146 4.20 -10.60 5.29
C GLN A 146 4.48 -9.62 6.44
N VAL A 147 4.24 -10.04 7.70
CA VAL A 147 4.53 -9.23 8.89
C VAL A 147 6.04 -8.96 9.04
N LEU A 148 6.89 -9.96 8.81
CA LEU A 148 8.34 -9.78 8.85
C LEU A 148 8.83 -8.78 7.80
N THR A 149 8.22 -8.78 6.61
CA THR A 149 8.53 -7.83 5.53
C THR A 149 8.20 -6.39 5.97
N LEU A 150 7.04 -6.19 6.60
CA LEU A 150 6.67 -4.91 7.18
C LEU A 150 7.66 -4.44 8.24
N LEU A 151 7.97 -5.31 9.22
CA LEU A 151 8.87 -4.95 10.33
C LEU A 151 10.27 -4.58 9.84
N ARG A 152 10.80 -5.29 8.83
CA ARG A 152 12.09 -4.95 8.21
C ARG A 152 12.04 -3.60 7.51
N ALA A 153 10.94 -3.29 6.85
CA ALA A 153 10.77 -2.01 6.15
C ALA A 153 10.67 -0.84 7.13
N LEU A 154 9.91 -0.98 8.23
CA LEU A 154 9.73 0.07 9.25
C LEU A 154 10.96 0.28 10.15
N ARG A 155 11.82 -0.73 10.32
CA ARG A 155 13.02 -0.64 11.17
C ARG A 155 14.24 0.01 10.50
N ARG A 156 14.08 0.64 9.33
CA ARG A 156 15.17 1.33 8.62
C ARG A 156 15.63 2.57 9.39
N PRO A 157 16.86 2.62 9.95
CA PRO A 157 17.26 3.66 10.90
C PRO A 157 17.30 5.09 10.33
N ARG A 158 17.35 5.25 9.01
CA ARG A 158 17.46 6.55 8.32
C ARG A 158 16.16 7.00 7.66
N GLU A 159 15.11 6.20 7.77
CA GLU A 159 13.83 6.42 7.09
C GLU A 159 12.67 6.23 8.08
N PRO A 160 12.62 7.02 9.18
CA PRO A 160 11.49 6.96 10.11
C PRO A 160 10.18 7.23 9.36
N ALA A 161 9.16 6.44 9.67
CA ALA A 161 7.83 6.56 9.05
C ALA A 161 6.79 6.89 10.12
N LEU A 162 5.92 7.85 9.84
CA LEU A 162 4.69 8.07 10.57
C LEU A 162 3.57 7.31 9.84
N VAL A 163 2.98 6.34 10.49
CA VAL A 163 1.82 5.59 9.97
C VAL A 163 0.63 5.86 10.87
N VAL A 164 -0.44 6.41 10.29
CA VAL A 164 -1.73 6.58 10.95
C VAL A 164 -2.70 5.56 10.40
N LEU A 165 -3.23 4.72 11.29
CA LEU A 165 -4.31 3.79 11.00
C LEU A 165 -5.60 4.34 11.61
N ASP A 166 -6.41 4.97 10.78
CA ASP A 166 -7.73 5.47 11.14
C ASP A 166 -8.79 4.36 10.98
N GLN A 167 -9.81 4.38 11.82
CA GLN A 167 -10.87 3.35 11.87
C GLN A 167 -10.32 1.93 12.10
N PHE A 168 -9.24 1.79 12.88
CA PHE A 168 -8.53 0.53 13.13
C PHE A 168 -9.44 -0.60 13.64
N GLU A 169 -10.54 -0.28 14.32
CA GLU A 169 -11.57 -1.22 14.76
C GLU A 169 -12.10 -2.12 13.63
N GLY A 170 -12.07 -1.65 12.38
CA GLY A 170 -12.48 -2.44 11.21
C GLY A 170 -11.67 -3.73 11.01
N LEU A 171 -10.41 -3.77 11.46
CA LEU A 171 -9.57 -4.97 11.41
C LEU A 171 -9.87 -5.95 12.54
N LEU A 172 -10.45 -5.47 13.64
CA LEU A 172 -10.75 -6.26 14.83
C LEU A 172 -12.12 -6.94 14.74
N ASN A 173 -12.98 -6.50 13.81
CA ASN A 173 -14.34 -7.02 13.67
C ASN A 173 -14.35 -8.42 13.03
N PRO A 174 -14.87 -9.46 13.72
CA PRO A 174 -14.87 -10.84 13.22
C PRO A 174 -15.78 -11.05 12.00
N GLU A 175 -16.81 -10.21 11.80
CA GLU A 175 -17.70 -10.29 10.63
C GLU A 175 -16.96 -9.98 9.32
N THR A 176 -15.92 -9.13 9.37
CA THR A 176 -15.02 -8.87 8.24
C THR A 176 -14.25 -10.12 7.80
N HIS A 177 -13.98 -11.05 8.73
CA HIS A 177 -13.23 -12.28 8.47
C HIS A 177 -14.13 -13.41 7.93
N GLN A 178 -15.42 -13.45 8.30
CA GLN A 178 -16.36 -14.49 7.84
C GLN A 178 -16.79 -14.34 6.36
N ILE A 179 -16.86 -13.11 5.84
CA ILE A 179 -17.29 -12.87 4.45
C ILE A 179 -16.26 -13.39 3.43
N LEU A 180 -14.98 -13.48 3.83
CA LEU A 180 -13.90 -13.99 3.00
C LEU A 180 -13.85 -15.53 2.94
N GLU A 181 -14.33 -16.21 3.99
CA GLU A 181 -14.46 -17.68 3.98
C GLU A 181 -15.58 -18.15 3.03
N GLY A 182 -16.60 -17.31 2.79
CA GLY A 182 -17.73 -17.63 1.90
C GLY A 182 -17.51 -17.36 0.40
N GLN A 183 -16.39 -16.74 -0.01
CA GLN A 183 -16.11 -16.41 -1.42
C GLN A 183 -15.08 -17.36 -2.07
N GLY A 184 -14.69 -18.44 -1.39
CA GLY A 184 -13.64 -19.37 -1.83
C GLY A 184 -14.04 -20.84 -1.96
N GLU A 185 -15.29 -21.22 -1.68
CA GLU A 185 -15.73 -22.60 -1.92
C GLU A 185 -16.16 -22.76 -3.39
N ILE A 186 -15.20 -23.15 -4.24
CA ILE A 186 -15.56 -23.87 -5.46
C ILE A 186 -16.05 -25.26 -4.98
N PRO A 187 -17.32 -25.63 -5.21
CA PRO A 187 -17.76 -26.98 -4.89
C PRO A 187 -16.97 -27.95 -5.78
N LEU A 188 -16.10 -28.74 -5.17
CA LEU A 188 -15.51 -29.91 -5.81
C LEU A 188 -16.65 -30.87 -6.12
N PHE A 189 -16.87 -31.11 -7.41
CA PHE A 189 -17.64 -32.25 -7.90
C PHE A 189 -17.04 -33.56 -7.39
#